data_AF-A0AAD6D6I6-F1
#
_entry.id   AF-A0AAD6D6I6-F1
#
_cell.length_a   1.000
_cell.length_b   1.000
_cell.length_c   1.000
_cell.angle_alpha   90.00
_cell.angle_beta   90.00
_cell.angle_gamma   90.00
#
_symmetry.space_group_name_H-M   'P 1'
#
loop_
_entity.id
_entity.type
_entity.pdbx_description
1 polymer ?
#
loop_
_entity_poly.entity_id
_entity_poly.type
_entity_poly.pdbx_seq_one_letter_code
_entity_poly.pdbx_strand_id
1 'polypeptide(L)'
;MIGVAQTARVALSAAFDYVLKRGAFGKPLMEQAVVRNRLARCGSELESLSVWVDQLVYTMYKAKDHGAPPELGGLLALAKARAGIVLDECARCAVLLFGGNGYTRTGQGELMEKLYREVPAARIPGGSEDVMFDLAIRQLVKSYRNNARAMGKEKL
;
A
#
# COMPACT_ATOMS: atom_id res chain seq x y z
N MET A 1 1.03 -3.91 -8.19
CA MET A 1 0.41 -2.91 -7.29
C MET A 1 -1.09 -3.12 -7.11
N ILE A 2 -1.90 -3.29 -8.18
CA ILE A 2 -3.35 -3.54 -8.07
C ILE A 2 -3.66 -4.74 -7.16
N GLY A 3 -3.11 -5.92 -7.48
CA GLY A 3 -3.33 -7.12 -6.67
C GLY A 3 -2.89 -6.96 -5.21
N VAL A 4 -1.79 -6.24 -4.97
CA VAL A 4 -1.26 -5.95 -3.63
C VAL A 4 -2.23 -5.09 -2.82
N ALA A 5 -2.83 -4.07 -3.42
CA ALA A 5 -3.86 -3.25 -2.78
C ALA A 5 -5.10 -4.09 -2.43
N GLN A 6 -5.52 -5.01 -3.31
CA GLN A 6 -6.61 -5.93 -3.01
C GLN A 6 -6.27 -6.89 -1.87
N THR A 7 -5.05 -7.42 -1.81
CA THR A 7 -4.58 -8.24 -0.69
C THR A 7 -4.60 -7.46 0.63
N ALA A 8 -4.18 -6.19 0.61
CA ALA A 8 -4.23 -5.32 1.78
C ALA A 8 -5.68 -5.07 2.23
N ARG A 9 -6.62 -4.92 1.28
CA ARG A 9 -8.06 -4.82 1.54
C ARG A 9 -8.61 -6.10 2.17
N VAL A 10 -8.20 -7.28 1.70
CA VAL A 10 -8.58 -8.57 2.32
C VAL A 10 -8.10 -8.65 3.77
N ALA A 11 -6.85 -8.25 4.04
CA ALA A 11 -6.32 -8.23 5.41
C ALA A 11 -7.14 -7.33 6.33
N LEU A 12 -7.44 -6.11 5.88
CA LEU A 12 -8.20 -5.14 6.68
C LEU A 12 -9.66 -5.59 6.88
N SER A 13 -10.32 -6.10 5.83
CA SER A 13 -11.69 -6.63 5.92
C SER A 13 -11.80 -7.81 6.89
N ALA A 14 -10.83 -8.73 6.88
CA ALA A 14 -10.78 -9.83 7.85
C ALA A 14 -10.61 -9.30 9.29
N ALA A 15 -9.80 -8.26 9.48
CA ALA A 15 -9.67 -7.60 10.78
C ALA A 15 -10.98 -6.98 11.24
N PHE A 16 -11.70 -6.28 10.36
CA PHE A 16 -13.04 -5.73 10.64
C PHE A 16 -14.01 -6.82 11.09
N ASP A 17 -14.12 -7.92 10.33
CA ASP A 17 -15.02 -9.03 10.67
C ASP A 17 -14.69 -9.64 12.04
N TYR A 18 -13.40 -9.78 12.35
CA TYR A 18 -12.95 -10.30 13.63
C TYR A 18 -13.26 -9.36 14.80
N VAL A 19 -12.95 -8.07 14.71
CA VAL A 19 -13.13 -7.12 15.83
C VAL A 19 -14.59 -6.80 16.13
N LEU A 20 -15.49 -7.01 15.18
CA LEU A 20 -16.93 -6.89 15.39
C LEU A 20 -17.49 -8.04 16.22
N LYS A 21 -16.94 -9.25 16.08
CA LYS A 21 -17.38 -10.46 16.78
C LYS A 21 -16.64 -10.69 18.10
N ARG A 22 -15.37 -10.31 18.17
CA ARG A 22 -14.50 -10.59 19.32
C ARG A 22 -14.82 -9.64 20.48
N GLY A 23 -15.29 -10.20 21.59
CA GLY A 23 -15.42 -9.50 22.86
C GLY A 23 -14.13 -9.53 23.69
N ALA A 24 -13.75 -8.40 24.28
CA ALA A 24 -12.72 -8.29 25.31
C ALA A 24 -12.96 -7.01 26.14
N PHE A 25 -12.56 -7.02 27.41
CA PHE A 25 -12.76 -5.87 28.31
C PHE A 25 -14.24 -5.46 28.42
N GLY A 26 -15.15 -6.44 28.47
CA GLY A 26 -16.59 -6.23 28.67
C GLY A 26 -17.40 -5.79 27.44
N LYS A 27 -16.77 -5.64 26.27
CA LYS A 27 -17.44 -5.19 25.03
C LYS A 27 -16.74 -5.70 23.76
N PRO A 28 -17.34 -5.61 22.57
CA PRO A 28 -16.65 -5.90 21.31
C PRO A 28 -15.37 -5.07 21.14
N LEU A 29 -14.34 -5.64 20.51
CA LEU A 29 -13.08 -4.93 20.25
C LEU A 29 -13.30 -3.66 19.42
N MET A 30 -14.27 -3.66 18.50
CA MET A 30 -14.65 -2.47 17.73
C MET A 30 -15.06 -1.27 18.63
N GLU A 31 -15.53 -1.51 19.85
CA GLU A 31 -15.89 -0.45 20.78
C GLU A 31 -14.69 0.19 21.49
N GLN A 32 -13.49 -0.37 21.31
CA GLN A 32 -12.26 0.19 21.84
C GLN A 32 -11.72 1.29 20.89
N ALA A 33 -11.52 2.50 21.41
CA ALA A 33 -11.07 3.64 20.60
C ALA A 33 -9.73 3.37 19.89
N VAL A 34 -8.82 2.64 20.55
CA VAL A 34 -7.52 2.24 19.98
C VAL A 34 -7.64 1.29 18.79
N VAL A 35 -8.65 0.43 18.77
CA VAL A 35 -8.92 -0.48 17.64
C VAL A 35 -9.45 0.34 16.46
N ARG A 36 -10.41 1.23 16.70
CA ARG A 36 -10.94 2.13 15.66
C ARG A 36 -9.86 3.02 15.06
N ASN A 37 -8.97 3.59 15.88
CA ASN A 37 -7.86 4.41 15.40
C ASN A 37 -6.93 3.62 14.46
N ARG A 38 -6.57 2.39 14.83
CA ARG A 38 -5.70 1.54 13.99
C ARG A 38 -6.36 1.21 12.66
N LEU A 39 -7.63 0.80 12.68
CA LEU A 39 -8.40 0.51 11.47
C LEU A 39 -8.54 1.74 10.57
N ALA A 40 -8.83 2.91 11.15
CA ALA A 40 -8.96 4.16 10.41
C ALA A 40 -7.64 4.59 9.76
N ARG A 41 -6.50 4.47 10.46
CA ARG A 41 -5.18 4.78 9.89
C ARG A 41 -4.85 3.87 8.70
N CYS A 42 -4.98 2.56 8.87
CA CYS A 42 -4.74 1.61 7.76
C CYS A 42 -5.74 1.81 6.61
N GLY A 43 -7.01 2.07 6.91
CA GLY A 43 -8.04 2.37 5.92
C GLY A 43 -7.70 3.61 5.09
N SER A 44 -7.26 4.69 5.73
CA SER A 44 -6.84 5.91 5.02
C SER A 44 -5.72 5.65 4.02
N GLU A 45 -4.70 4.89 4.42
CA GLU A 45 -3.57 4.54 3.54
C GLU A 45 -3.98 3.62 2.40
N LEU A 46 -4.85 2.64 2.68
CA LEU A 46 -5.36 1.71 1.70
C LEU A 46 -6.23 2.41 0.64
N GLU A 47 -7.15 3.28 1.05
CA GLU A 47 -8.00 4.00 0.09
C GLU A 47 -7.19 4.99 -0.72
N SER A 48 -6.23 5.69 -0.11
CA SER A 48 -5.31 6.59 -0.81
C SER A 48 -4.50 5.84 -1.88
N LEU A 49 -3.95 4.67 -1.53
CA LEU A 49 -3.26 3.80 -2.48
C LEU A 49 -4.19 3.32 -3.60
N SER A 50 -5.42 2.90 -3.26
CA SER A 50 -6.37 2.35 -4.23
C SER A 50 -6.69 3.39 -5.31
N VAL A 51 -7.06 4.60 -4.89
CA VAL A 51 -7.36 5.71 -5.80
C VAL A 51 -6.13 6.10 -6.62
N TRP A 52 -4.94 6.13 -6.01
CA TRP A 52 -3.72 6.47 -6.74
C TRP A 52 -3.37 5.43 -7.81
N VAL A 53 -3.51 4.14 -7.50
CA VAL A 53 -3.30 3.05 -8.47
C VAL A 53 -4.29 3.15 -9.62
N ASP A 54 -5.56 3.43 -9.35
CA ASP A 54 -6.58 3.60 -10.40
C ASP A 54 -6.26 4.78 -11.32
N GLN A 55 -5.82 5.91 -10.74
CA GLN A 55 -5.41 7.08 -11.50
C GLN A 55 -4.18 6.79 -12.38
N LEU A 56 -3.22 6.02 -11.87
CA LEU A 56 -2.03 5.60 -12.64
C LEU A 56 -2.42 4.67 -13.80
N VAL A 57 -3.33 3.72 -13.57
CA VAL A 57 -3.86 2.84 -14.62
C VAL A 57 -4.57 3.65 -15.69
N TYR A 58 -5.40 4.61 -15.30
CA TYR A 58 -6.07 5.51 -16.24
C TYR A 58 -5.08 6.33 -17.06
N THR A 59 -4.04 6.87 -16.41
CA THR A 59 -2.96 7.62 -17.09
C THR A 59 -2.20 6.74 -18.08
N MET A 60 -1.87 5.50 -17.70
CA MET A 60 -1.25 4.51 -18.60
C MET A 60 -2.15 4.16 -19.79
N TYR A 61 -3.45 4.05 -19.58
CA TYR A 61 -4.41 3.79 -20.64
C TYR A 61 -4.43 4.93 -21.66
N LYS A 62 -4.52 6.19 -21.18
CA LYS A 62 -4.51 7.39 -22.03
C LYS A 62 -3.17 7.64 -22.72
N ALA A 63 -2.06 7.19 -22.13
CA ALA A 63 -0.74 7.27 -22.73
C ALA A 63 -0.61 6.51 -24.06
N LYS A 64 -1.49 5.54 -24.35
CA LYS A 64 -1.53 4.84 -25.63
C LYS A 64 -1.87 5.77 -26.80
N ASP A 65 -2.72 6.76 -26.55
CA ASP A 65 -3.24 7.65 -27.59
C ASP A 65 -2.41 8.94 -27.70
N HIS A 66 -1.86 9.42 -26.59
CA HIS A 66 -1.23 10.75 -26.50
C HIS A 66 0.26 10.72 -26.11
N GLY A 67 0.83 9.52 -25.96
CA GLY A 67 2.18 9.34 -25.42
C GLY A 67 2.22 9.36 -23.89
N ALA A 68 3.19 8.68 -23.32
CA ALA A 68 3.37 8.62 -21.86
C ALA A 68 3.98 9.91 -21.32
N PRO A 69 3.44 10.48 -20.23
CA PRO A 69 4.10 11.56 -19.51
C PRO A 69 5.52 11.14 -19.07
N PRO A 70 6.53 12.01 -19.22
CA PRO A 70 7.92 11.71 -18.83
C PRO A 70 8.06 11.25 -17.37
N GLU A 71 7.19 11.72 -16.48
CA GLU A 71 7.19 11.42 -15.05
C GLU A 71 6.57 10.05 -14.71
N LEU A 72 5.82 9.43 -15.64
CA LEU A 72 5.02 8.24 -15.38
C LEU A 72 5.85 7.07 -14.84
N GLY A 73 7.06 6.86 -15.37
CA GLY A 73 7.96 5.82 -14.89
C GLY A 73 8.35 5.98 -13.42
N GLY A 74 8.59 7.23 -12.98
CA GLY A 74 8.91 7.53 -11.58
C GLY A 74 7.70 7.33 -10.66
N LEU A 75 6.52 7.78 -11.10
CA LEU A 75 5.29 7.61 -10.33
C LEU A 75 4.90 6.13 -10.16
N LEU A 76 5.10 5.30 -11.19
CA LEU A 76 4.87 3.85 -11.11
C LEU A 76 5.82 3.17 -10.11
N ALA A 77 7.09 3.59 -10.08
CA ALA A 77 8.05 3.09 -9.10
C ALA A 77 7.63 3.45 -7.66
N LEU A 78 7.20 4.70 -7.42
CA LEU A 78 6.67 5.11 -6.11
C LEU A 78 5.44 4.29 -5.70
N ALA A 79 4.50 4.09 -6.62
CA ALA A 79 3.29 3.30 -6.34
C ALA A 79 3.60 1.83 -6.05
N LYS A 80 4.61 1.23 -6.72
CA LYS A 80 5.07 -0.13 -6.42
C LYS A 80 5.67 -0.22 -5.02
N ALA A 81 6.51 0.73 -4.62
CA ALA A 81 7.06 0.79 -3.27
C ALA A 81 5.95 0.97 -2.23
N ARG A 82 5.09 1.99 -2.43
CA ARG A 82 4.02 2.32 -1.48
C ARG A 82 3.03 1.17 -1.30
N ALA A 83 2.72 0.44 -2.36
CA ALA A 83 1.84 -0.73 -2.27
C ALA A 83 2.37 -1.81 -1.31
N GLY A 84 3.69 -2.06 -1.32
CA GLY A 84 4.33 -2.99 -0.40
C GLY A 84 4.24 -2.53 1.06
N ILE A 85 4.50 -1.25 1.31
CA ILE A 85 4.41 -0.64 2.64
C ILE A 85 2.98 -0.70 3.20
N VAL A 86 1.98 -0.33 2.39
CA VAL A 86 0.58 -0.34 2.81
C VAL A 86 0.09 -1.76 3.08
N LEU A 87 0.49 -2.75 2.27
CA LEU A 87 0.19 -4.15 2.56
C LEU A 87 0.77 -4.59 3.90
N ASP A 88 2.03 -4.26 4.17
CA ASP A 88 2.70 -4.57 5.44
C ASP A 88 1.97 -3.93 6.63
N GLU A 89 1.61 -2.65 6.52
CA GLU A 89 0.84 -1.94 7.55
C GLU A 89 -0.52 -2.59 7.81
N CYS A 90 -1.29 -2.91 6.77
CA CYS A 90 -2.59 -3.57 6.89
C CYS A 90 -2.48 -4.99 7.45
N ALA A 91 -1.52 -5.79 6.97
CA ALA A 91 -1.31 -7.15 7.43
C ALA A 91 -0.87 -7.19 8.90
N ARG A 92 0.07 -6.32 9.29
CA ARG A 92 0.52 -6.21 10.69
C ARG A 92 -0.60 -5.73 11.62
N CYS A 93 -1.40 -4.76 11.16
CA CYS A 93 -2.57 -4.30 11.89
C CYS A 93 -3.55 -5.45 12.13
N ALA A 94 -3.83 -6.24 11.09
CA ALA A 94 -4.73 -7.36 11.20
C ALA A 94 -4.21 -8.45 12.15
N VAL A 95 -2.95 -8.87 12.02
CA VAL A 95 -2.30 -9.82 12.95
C VAL A 95 -2.43 -9.33 14.40
N LEU A 96 -2.16 -8.05 14.65
CA LEU A 96 -2.27 -7.49 15.99
C LEU A 96 -3.69 -7.50 16.54
N LEU A 97 -4.70 -7.20 15.71
CA LEU A 97 -6.11 -7.19 16.12
C LEU A 97 -6.67 -8.60 16.38
N PHE A 98 -6.13 -9.62 15.72
CA PHE A 98 -6.39 -11.02 16.04
C PHE A 98 -5.70 -11.48 17.34
N GLY A 99 -4.80 -10.68 17.91
CA GLY A 99 -4.08 -10.98 19.14
C GLY A 99 -3.25 -12.26 19.02
N GLY A 100 -3.36 -13.14 20.02
CA GLY A 100 -2.66 -14.43 20.03
C GLY A 100 -2.96 -15.32 18.82
N ASN A 101 -4.17 -15.22 18.26
CA ASN A 101 -4.55 -15.99 17.09
C ASN A 101 -3.91 -15.44 15.80
N GLY A 102 -3.48 -14.18 15.78
CA GLY A 102 -2.99 -13.54 14.55
C GLY A 102 -1.71 -14.15 13.98
N TYR A 103 -0.93 -14.86 14.80
CA TYR A 103 0.29 -15.55 14.38
C TYR A 103 0.13 -17.08 14.32
N THR A 104 -1.08 -17.61 14.51
CA THR A 104 -1.31 -19.06 14.40
C THR A 104 -1.48 -19.46 12.93
N ARG A 105 -0.77 -20.51 12.51
CA ARG A 105 -0.86 -21.08 11.15
C ARG A 105 -2.11 -21.90 10.89
N THR A 106 -3.03 -21.92 11.85
CA THR A 106 -4.27 -22.69 11.82
C THR A 106 -5.39 -21.87 12.45
N GLY A 107 -6.63 -22.30 12.20
CA GLY A 107 -7.82 -21.71 12.81
C GLY A 107 -8.13 -20.32 12.28
N GLN A 108 -8.70 -19.47 13.14
CA GLN A 108 -9.25 -18.18 12.70
C GLN A 108 -8.21 -17.19 12.18
N GLY A 109 -6.96 -17.26 12.65
CA GLY A 109 -5.89 -16.34 12.26
C GLY A 109 -4.98 -16.83 11.13
N GLU A 110 -5.21 -18.03 10.59
CA GLU A 110 -4.39 -18.63 9.53
C GLU A 110 -4.21 -17.68 8.34
N LEU A 111 -5.29 -17.03 7.91
CA LEU A 111 -5.24 -16.08 6.81
C LEU A 111 -4.33 -14.89 7.13
N MET A 112 -4.41 -14.34 8.35
CA MET A 112 -3.62 -13.16 8.73
C MET A 112 -2.13 -13.50 8.88
N GLU A 113 -1.80 -14.64 9.48
CA GLU A 113 -0.43 -15.14 9.54
C GLU A 113 0.14 -15.33 8.14
N LYS A 114 -0.62 -15.98 7.25
CA LYS A 114 -0.20 -16.20 5.87
C LYS A 114 0.03 -14.88 5.14
N LEU A 115 -0.93 -13.96 5.20
CA LEU A 115 -0.79 -12.66 4.53
C LEU A 115 0.41 -11.88 5.04
N TYR A 116 0.65 -11.87 6.35
CA TYR A 116 1.80 -11.21 6.95
C TYR A 116 3.12 -11.87 6.52
N ARG A 117 3.18 -13.20 6.46
CA ARG A 117 4.35 -13.94 5.97
C ARG A 117 4.66 -13.69 4.50
N GLU A 118 3.63 -13.46 3.68
CA GLU A 118 3.75 -13.20 2.24
C GLU A 118 4.07 -11.72 1.90
N VAL A 119 4.10 -10.81 2.88
CA VAL A 119 4.47 -9.40 2.66
C VAL A 119 5.77 -9.22 1.86
N PRO A 120 6.87 -9.96 2.15
CA PRO A 120 8.11 -9.85 1.37
C PRO A 120 7.93 -10.19 -0.12
N ALA A 121 7.00 -11.07 -0.47
CA ALA A 121 6.69 -11.41 -1.86
C ALA A 121 6.06 -10.24 -2.63
N ALA A 122 5.46 -9.26 -1.93
CA ALA A 122 5.03 -8.00 -2.54
C ALA A 122 6.14 -6.94 -2.55
N ARG A 123 7.02 -6.93 -1.55
CA ARG A 123 8.03 -5.88 -1.36
C ARG A 123 9.31 -6.07 -2.17
N ILE A 124 9.75 -7.31 -2.40
CA ILE A 124 11.07 -7.60 -3.00
C ILE A 124 11.02 -7.76 -4.53
N PRO A 125 10.11 -8.56 -5.11
CA PRO A 125 10.14 -8.82 -6.54
C PRO A 125 9.89 -7.57 -7.38
N GLY A 126 10.65 -7.46 -8.49
CA GLY A 126 10.63 -6.29 -9.36
C GLY A 126 11.46 -5.11 -8.82
N GLY A 127 11.99 -5.19 -7.61
CA GLY A 127 12.80 -4.16 -6.94
C GLY A 127 12.26 -3.87 -5.54
N SER A 128 13.17 -3.83 -4.56
CA SER A 128 12.85 -3.43 -3.19
C SER A 128 12.40 -1.99 -3.12
N GLU A 129 11.82 -1.59 -1.99
CA GLU A 129 11.35 -0.22 -1.79
C GLU A 129 12.46 0.81 -1.95
N ASP A 130 13.66 0.55 -1.41
CA ASP A 130 14.81 1.46 -1.53
C ASP A 130 15.21 1.65 -3.00
N VAL A 131 15.23 0.56 -3.77
CA VAL A 131 15.53 0.59 -5.21
C VAL A 131 14.45 1.33 -5.99
N MET A 132 13.18 1.14 -5.63
CA MET A 132 12.05 1.82 -6.26
C MET A 132 12.02 3.32 -5.95
N PHE A 133 12.33 3.71 -4.72
CA PHE A 133 12.42 5.12 -4.35
C PHE A 133 13.61 5.81 -5.05
N ASP A 134 14.77 5.15 -5.13
CA ASP A 134 15.92 5.64 -5.88
C ASP A 134 15.61 5.78 -7.39
N LEU A 135 14.97 4.77 -7.99
CA LEU A 135 14.53 4.86 -9.38
C LEU A 135 13.57 6.03 -9.59
N ALA A 136 12.59 6.18 -8.70
CA ALA A 136 11.60 7.25 -8.79
C ALA A 136 12.25 8.63 -8.78
N ILE A 137 13.13 8.91 -7.81
CA ILE A 137 13.75 10.23 -7.70
C ILE A 137 14.67 10.51 -8.89
N ARG A 138 15.39 9.52 -9.42
CA ARG A 138 16.21 9.67 -10.62
C ARG A 138 15.38 10.05 -11.85
N GLN A 139 14.22 9.41 -12.05
CA GLN A 139 13.32 9.75 -13.15
C GLN A 139 12.74 11.15 -12.98
N LEU A 140 12.29 11.51 -11.78
CA LEU A 140 11.70 12.83 -11.52
C LEU A 140 12.73 13.96 -11.67
N VAL A 141 13.97 13.77 -11.22
CA VAL A 141 15.06 14.75 -11.42
C VAL A 141 15.38 14.93 -12.89
N LYS A 142 15.41 13.83 -13.67
CA LYS A 142 15.62 13.90 -15.13
C LYS A 142 14.50 14.72 -15.80
N SER A 143 13.25 14.43 -15.49
CA SER A 143 12.09 15.16 -16.03
C SER A 143 12.11 16.63 -15.62
N TYR A 144 12.41 16.92 -14.35
CA TYR A 144 12.53 18.29 -13.85
C TYR A 144 13.60 19.09 -14.59
N ARG A 145 14.81 18.52 -14.76
CA ARG A 145 15.90 19.19 -15.49
C ARG A 145 15.54 19.46 -16.96
N ASN A 146 14.85 18.52 -17.61
CA ASN A 146 14.38 18.70 -18.98
C ASN A 146 13.36 19.84 -19.07
N ASN A 147 12.41 19.90 -18.14
CA ASN A 147 11.41 20.96 -18.08
C ASN A 147 12.04 22.33 -17.74
N ALA A 148 13.02 22.37 -16.83
CA ALA A 148 13.75 23.59 -16.49
C ALA A 148 14.54 24.16 -17.69
N ARG A 149 15.19 23.29 -18.47
CA ARG A 149 15.86 23.65 -19.72
C ARG A 149 14.88 24.20 -20.75
N ALA A 150 13.72 23.54 -20.93
CA ALA A 150 12.68 24.02 -21.83
C ALA A 150 12.12 25.40 -21.42
N MET A 151 12.15 25.72 -20.12
CA MET A 151 11.73 27.02 -19.57
C MET A 151 12.87 28.08 -19.51
N GLY A 152 14.07 27.78 -20.00
CA GLY A 152 15.21 28.71 -19.95
C GLY A 152 15.77 28.99 -18.54
N LYS A 153 15.46 28.14 -17.55
CA LYS A 153 15.92 28.28 -16.15
C LYS A 153 17.14 27.40 -15.86
N GLU A 154 18.19 27.52 -16.67
CA GLU A 154 19.34 26.60 -16.64
C GLU A 154 20.29 26.74 -15.44
N LYS A 155 20.11 27.76 -14.58
CA LYS A 155 21.02 28.09 -13.45
C LYS A 155 20.40 27.89 -12.06
N LEU A 156 19.70 26.78 -11.82
CA LEU A 156 19.30 26.35 -10.47
C LEU A 156 20.05 25.09 -10.07
#